data_AF-A0A6N3AP88-F1
#
_entry.id   AF-A0A6N3AP88-F1
#
_cell.length_a   1.000
_cell.length_b   1.000
_cell.length_c   1.000
_cell.angle_alpha   90.00
_cell.angle_beta   90.00
_cell.angle_gamma   90.00
#
_symmetry.space_group_name_H-M   'P 1'
#
loop_
_entity.id
_entity.type
_entity.pdbx_description
1 polymer ?
#
loop_
_entity_poly.entity_id
_entity_poly.type
_entity_poly.pdbx_seq_one_letter_code
_entity_poly.pdbx_strand_id
1 'polypeptide(L)'
;MLKKTMPVKANSFQVLLNPVGNNDSKKYIFYVKVDDVPLGIPMATNPRNQKLTSSVAKAITESLLSNDGNFYLKNRGIILSASKLEYDPERAEVTVYFDNTLCHGNIDGGHTYRIICEYQGEKLNQYVQFEVMTGVEGIIENLAEARNTSVQVDEKSMAELARKFDPIKEGLEGMPFFDRIAFKQNQVSVDETGKT
;
A
#
# COMPACT_ATOMS: atom_id res chain seq x y z
N MET A 1 13.44 23.48 6.44
CA MET A 1 13.57 22.04 6.68
C MET A 1 12.40 21.56 7.53
N LEU A 2 11.48 20.81 6.92
CA LEU A 2 10.37 20.18 7.62
C LEU A 2 10.83 18.81 8.15
N LYS A 3 10.44 18.43 9.36
CA LYS A 3 10.70 17.09 9.90
C LYS A 3 9.46 16.50 10.56
N LYS A 4 9.36 15.17 10.56
CA LYS A 4 8.28 14.42 11.21
C LYS A 4 8.87 13.28 12.01
N THR A 5 8.48 13.20 13.28
CA THR A 5 8.90 12.15 14.20
C THR A 5 7.71 11.28 14.53
N MET A 6 7.91 9.96 14.55
CA MET A 6 6.87 8.99 14.87
C MET A 6 7.45 7.79 15.62
N PRO A 7 6.74 7.28 16.63
CA PRO A 7 7.13 6.06 17.32
C PRO A 7 6.96 4.87 16.38
N VAL A 8 7.83 3.90 16.55
CA VAL A 8 7.96 2.73 15.70
C VAL A 8 7.64 1.49 16.51
N LYS A 9 6.94 0.53 15.92
CA LYS A 9 6.77 -0.77 16.57
C LYS A 9 8.14 -1.40 16.82
N ALA A 10 8.42 -1.74 18.07
CA ALA A 10 9.67 -2.39 18.46
C ALA A 10 10.02 -3.58 17.54
N ASN A 11 11.30 -3.70 17.19
CA ASN A 11 11.84 -4.74 16.30
C ASN A 11 11.29 -4.75 14.86
N SER A 12 10.61 -3.68 14.41
CA SER A 12 10.13 -3.58 13.02
C SER A 12 11.01 -2.76 12.08
N PHE A 13 11.93 -1.95 12.62
CA PHE A 13 12.77 -1.07 11.81
C PHE A 13 13.82 -1.85 11.03
N GLN A 14 13.83 -1.70 9.72
CA GLN A 14 14.77 -2.34 8.81
C GLN A 14 15.39 -1.31 7.87
N VAL A 15 16.67 -1.51 7.56
CA VAL A 15 17.41 -0.75 6.55
C VAL A 15 17.79 -1.69 5.42
N LEU A 16 17.35 -1.37 4.22
CA LEU A 16 17.72 -2.04 2.99
C LEU A 16 18.67 -1.11 2.22
N LEU A 17 19.91 -1.55 2.11
CA LEU A 17 20.93 -0.86 1.32
C LEU A 17 20.70 -1.08 -0.17
N ASN A 18 21.22 -0.17 -0.98
CA ASN A 18 21.19 -0.31 -2.42
C ASN A 18 21.83 -1.65 -2.84
N PRO A 19 21.09 -2.54 -3.54
CA PRO A 19 21.61 -3.84 -3.96
C PRO A 19 22.72 -3.75 -5.01
N VAL A 20 22.90 -2.59 -5.66
CA VAL A 20 23.94 -2.32 -6.67
C VAL A 20 25.26 -1.84 -6.03
N GLY A 21 25.27 -1.57 -4.71
CA GLY A 21 26.50 -1.32 -3.94
C GLY A 21 27.00 0.13 -3.92
N ASN A 22 26.45 1.04 -4.73
CA ASN A 22 26.62 2.47 -4.53
C ASN A 22 25.62 2.92 -3.45
N ASN A 23 26.11 3.23 -2.25
CA ASN A 23 25.31 3.63 -1.06
C ASN A 23 24.54 4.96 -1.23
N ASP A 24 24.31 5.39 -2.47
CA ASP A 24 23.67 6.63 -2.88
C ASP A 24 22.19 6.64 -2.48
N SER A 25 21.53 5.48 -2.51
CA SER A 25 20.15 5.32 -2.07
C SER A 25 20.02 4.33 -0.91
N LYS A 26 19.05 4.59 -0.04
CA LYS A 26 18.67 3.70 1.06
C LYS A 26 17.17 3.61 1.15
N LYS A 27 16.69 2.44 1.57
CA LYS A 27 15.28 2.19 1.84
C LYS A 27 15.12 1.77 3.29
N TYR A 28 14.16 2.36 3.96
CA TYR A 28 13.81 2.11 5.35
C TYR A 28 12.40 1.56 5.41
N ILE A 29 12.19 0.48 6.16
CA ILE A 29 10.87 -0.14 6.35
C ILE A 29 10.58 -0.24 7.84
N PHE A 30 9.38 0.15 8.25
CA PHE A 30 8.95 0.07 9.65
C PHE A 30 7.43 0.17 9.78
N TYR A 31 6.90 -0.19 10.96
CA TYR A 31 5.46 -0.05 11.27
C TYR A 31 5.20 1.05 12.29
N VAL A 32 4.15 1.82 12.05
CA VAL A 32 3.67 2.89 12.94
C VAL A 32 2.23 2.60 13.30
N LYS A 33 1.86 2.80 14.56
CA LYS A 33 0.45 2.71 14.97
C LYS A 33 -0.32 3.86 14.32
N VAL A 34 -1.52 3.60 13.82
CA VAL A 34 -2.29 4.60 13.04
C VAL A 34 -2.51 5.92 13.78
N ASP A 35 -2.74 5.88 15.10
CA ASP A 35 -2.90 7.10 15.92
C ASP A 35 -1.61 7.93 16.06
N ASP A 36 -0.46 7.30 15.89
CA ASP A 36 0.86 7.92 16.05
C ASP A 36 1.44 8.41 14.72
N VAL A 37 0.70 8.25 13.62
CA VAL A 37 1.10 8.77 12.31
C VAL A 37 1.06 10.31 12.34
N PRO A 38 2.14 10.99 11.89
CA PRO A 38 2.22 12.42 12.01
C PRO A 38 1.43 13.14 10.90
N LEU A 39 0.72 14.20 11.29
CA LEU A 39 0.03 15.09 10.36
C LEU A 39 1.01 15.94 9.53
N GLY A 40 0.58 16.39 8.35
CA GLY A 40 1.31 17.34 7.51
C GLY A 40 2.56 16.78 6.82
N ILE A 41 2.55 15.50 6.42
CA ILE A 41 3.54 14.95 5.47
C ILE A 41 3.31 15.62 4.09
N PRO A 42 4.35 16.10 3.40
CA PRO A 42 4.21 16.69 2.07
C PRO A 42 3.61 15.70 1.07
N MET A 43 2.71 16.16 0.21
CA MET A 43 1.99 15.32 -0.76
C MET A 43 2.29 15.66 -2.22
N ALA A 44 3.07 16.72 -2.49
CA ALA A 44 3.27 17.24 -3.84
C ALA A 44 3.99 16.27 -4.79
N THR A 45 4.76 15.33 -4.23
CA THR A 45 5.44 14.25 -4.96
C THR A 45 4.52 13.13 -5.43
N ASN A 46 3.25 13.07 -4.96
CA ASN A 46 2.31 12.03 -5.36
C ASN A 46 1.59 12.46 -6.65
N PRO A 47 1.67 11.68 -7.75
CA PRO A 47 1.06 12.04 -9.03
C PRO A 47 -0.48 11.88 -9.04
N ARG A 48 -1.08 11.23 -8.04
CA ARG A 48 -2.52 10.98 -7.96
C ARG A 48 -3.22 11.99 -7.08
N ASN A 49 -4.38 12.46 -7.51
CA ASN A 49 -5.32 13.18 -6.64
C ASN A 49 -6.05 12.21 -5.72
N GLN A 50 -6.04 12.44 -4.41
CA GLN A 50 -6.75 11.60 -3.44
C GLN A 50 -8.22 12.02 -3.33
N LYS A 51 -9.10 11.28 -4.02
CA LYS A 51 -10.56 11.42 -3.86
C LYS A 51 -11.03 10.44 -2.78
N LEU A 52 -11.35 10.95 -1.59
CA LEU A 52 -11.82 10.15 -0.46
C LEU A 52 -13.19 9.47 -0.71
N THR A 53 -13.90 9.86 -1.77
CA THR A 53 -15.16 9.24 -2.19
C THR A 53 -14.97 8.01 -3.10
N SER A 54 -13.73 7.70 -3.52
CA SER A 54 -13.44 6.56 -4.39
C SER A 54 -13.69 5.21 -3.71
N SER A 55 -13.93 4.16 -4.51
CA SER A 55 -14.06 2.78 -3.99
C SER A 55 -12.82 2.32 -3.23
N VAL A 56 -11.62 2.71 -3.70
CA VAL A 56 -10.35 2.46 -3.01
C VAL A 56 -10.32 3.10 -1.63
N ALA A 57 -10.74 4.37 -1.53
CA ALA A 57 -10.80 5.05 -0.24
C ALA A 57 -11.77 4.36 0.73
N LYS A 58 -12.97 4.00 0.25
CA LYS A 58 -13.96 3.25 1.06
C LYS A 58 -13.41 1.93 1.58
N ALA A 59 -12.78 1.13 0.72
CA ALA A 59 -12.19 -0.16 1.12
C ALA A 59 -11.07 0.00 2.15
N ILE A 60 -10.24 1.04 2.02
CA ILE A 60 -9.20 1.36 3.02
C ILE A 60 -9.85 1.76 4.35
N THR A 61 -10.88 2.61 4.33
CA THR A 61 -11.61 3.03 5.53
C THR A 61 -12.26 1.84 6.23
N GLU A 62 -12.96 0.97 5.51
CA GLU A 62 -13.57 -0.25 6.06
C GLU A 62 -12.51 -1.17 6.69
N SER A 63 -11.37 -1.36 6.00
CA SER A 63 -10.25 -2.15 6.51
C SER A 63 -9.68 -1.55 7.80
N LEU A 64 -9.49 -0.22 7.85
CA LEU A 64 -8.99 0.49 9.02
C LEU A 64 -9.96 0.36 10.21
N LEU A 65 -11.24 0.65 9.98
CA LEU A 65 -12.28 0.66 11.00
C LEU A 65 -12.67 -0.73 11.50
N SER A 66 -12.36 -1.79 10.73
CA SER A 66 -12.55 -3.17 11.19
C SER A 66 -11.81 -3.46 12.50
N ASN A 67 -10.72 -2.74 12.76
CA ASN A 67 -9.90 -2.84 13.99
C ASN A 67 -9.52 -4.29 14.38
N ASP A 68 -9.42 -5.18 13.40
CA ASP A 68 -9.16 -6.60 13.55
C ASP A 68 -7.66 -6.96 13.67
N GLY A 69 -6.78 -5.95 13.72
CA GLY A 69 -5.32 -6.09 13.77
C GLY A 69 -4.64 -6.40 12.43
N ASN A 70 -5.40 -6.59 11.34
CA ASN A 70 -4.86 -7.01 10.04
C ASN A 70 -4.68 -5.85 9.04
N PHE A 71 -4.83 -4.58 9.44
CA PHE A 71 -4.77 -3.45 8.51
C PHE A 71 -3.43 -3.39 7.78
N TYR A 72 -2.31 -3.62 8.47
CA TYR A 72 -0.97 -3.62 7.87
C TYR A 72 -0.77 -4.76 6.86
N LEU A 73 -1.52 -5.85 6.97
CA LEU A 73 -1.46 -6.98 6.02
C LEU A 73 -2.31 -6.71 4.79
N LYS A 74 -3.47 -6.06 4.97
CA LYS A 74 -4.42 -5.74 3.90
C LYS A 74 -4.02 -4.48 3.11
N ASN A 75 -3.29 -3.57 3.74
CA ASN A 75 -2.90 -2.28 3.17
C ASN A 75 -1.43 -2.29 2.71
N ARG A 76 -1.13 -1.66 1.57
CA ARG A 76 0.23 -1.59 1.00
C ARG A 76 1.16 -0.62 1.73
N GLY A 77 0.65 0.14 2.70
CA GLY A 77 1.40 1.11 3.47
C GLY A 77 1.48 2.49 2.82
N ILE A 78 2.46 3.27 3.30
CA ILE A 78 2.74 4.64 2.89
C ILE A 78 4.20 4.69 2.41
N ILE A 79 4.41 5.16 1.18
CA ILE A 79 5.75 5.26 0.59
C ILE A 79 6.16 6.73 0.51
N LEU A 80 7.33 7.07 1.05
CA LEU A 80 7.87 8.43 1.09
C LEU A 80 9.25 8.54 0.43
N SER A 81 9.54 9.68 -0.16
CA SER A 81 10.91 10.18 -0.35
C SER A 81 11.27 11.17 0.75
N ALA A 82 12.53 11.17 1.16
CA ALA A 82 13.06 12.05 2.19
C ALA A 82 14.53 12.36 1.90
N SER A 83 15.03 13.50 2.40
CA SER A 83 16.47 13.78 2.34
C SER A 83 17.26 12.90 3.31
N LYS A 84 16.68 12.64 4.47
CA LYS A 84 17.31 11.89 5.56
C LYS A 84 16.27 11.18 6.42
N LEU A 85 16.68 10.06 7.00
CA LEU A 85 15.97 9.39 8.06
C LEU A 85 16.95 9.06 9.20
N GLU A 86 16.52 9.29 10.44
CA GLU A 86 17.22 8.91 11.65
C GLU A 86 16.33 7.97 12.49
N TYR A 87 16.93 6.95 13.09
CA TYR A 87 16.27 6.05 14.02
C TYR A 87 16.95 6.10 15.37
N ASP A 88 16.16 6.35 16.42
CA ASP A 88 16.56 6.29 17.81
C ASP A 88 16.10 4.94 18.39
N PRO A 89 17.02 3.98 18.65
CA PRO A 89 16.66 2.67 19.18
C PRO A 89 16.25 2.68 20.65
N GLU A 90 16.67 3.66 21.44
CA GLU A 90 16.31 3.77 22.86
C GLU A 90 14.86 4.21 23.01
N ARG A 91 14.44 5.15 22.17
CA ARG A 91 13.05 5.66 22.14
C ARG A 91 12.14 4.90 21.19
N ALA A 92 12.70 4.04 20.34
CA ALA A 92 12.03 3.42 19.21
C ALA A 92 11.31 4.47 18.34
N GLU A 93 12.00 5.56 17.99
CA GLU A 93 11.43 6.68 17.21
C GLU A 93 12.18 6.85 15.89
N VAL A 94 11.43 7.11 14.81
CA VAL A 94 11.98 7.52 13.52
C VAL A 94 11.73 9.01 13.31
N THR A 95 12.75 9.74 12.86
CA THR A 95 12.62 11.11 12.37
C THR A 95 12.94 11.18 10.89
N VAL A 96 11.97 11.66 10.10
CA VAL A 96 12.07 11.84 8.64
C VAL A 96 12.22 13.31 8.31
N TYR A 97 13.17 13.64 7.45
CA TYR A 97 13.51 15.01 7.05
C TYR A 97 13.10 15.29 5.60
N PHE A 98 12.43 16.43 5.38
CA PHE A 98 11.93 16.89 4.10
C PHE A 98 12.51 18.29 3.81
N ASP A 99 13.65 18.32 3.12
CA ASP A 99 14.33 19.59 2.78
C ASP A 99 13.67 20.34 1.61
N ASN A 100 13.21 19.62 0.58
CA ASN A 100 12.53 20.16 -0.58
C ASN A 100 11.24 19.38 -0.84
N THR A 101 10.08 20.02 -0.68
CA THR A 101 8.77 19.38 -0.84
C THR A 101 8.42 19.02 -2.29
N LEU A 102 9.21 19.49 -3.28
CA LEU A 102 9.05 19.10 -4.68
C LEU A 102 9.56 17.68 -4.95
N CYS A 103 10.53 17.19 -4.15
CA CYS A 103 11.10 15.86 -4.32
C CYS A 103 11.02 14.99 -3.05
N HIS A 104 10.68 15.56 -1.89
CA HIS A 104 10.46 14.84 -0.63
C HIS A 104 9.00 14.90 -0.22
N GLY A 105 8.41 13.75 0.04
CA GLY A 105 7.01 13.63 0.42
C GLY A 105 6.44 12.26 0.09
N ASN A 106 5.11 12.18 0.08
CA ASN A 106 4.39 10.99 -0.28
C ASN A 106 4.55 10.67 -1.78
N ILE A 107 4.97 9.45 -2.08
CA ILE A 107 5.09 8.92 -3.45
C ILE A 107 3.87 8.06 -3.78
N ASP A 108 3.46 7.23 -2.81
CA ASP A 108 2.32 6.32 -2.91
C ASP A 108 1.69 6.09 -1.52
N GLY A 109 0.48 5.53 -1.48
CA GLY A 109 -0.28 5.33 -0.24
C GLY A 109 -0.97 6.61 0.24
N GLY A 110 -1.15 7.62 -0.63
CA GLY A 110 -1.75 8.89 -0.24
C GLY A 110 -3.18 8.80 0.29
N HIS A 111 -3.99 7.86 -0.23
CA HIS A 111 -5.33 7.60 0.34
C HIS A 111 -5.23 7.02 1.75
N THR A 112 -4.36 6.02 1.96
CA THR A 112 -4.06 5.46 3.28
C THR A 112 -3.68 6.55 4.26
N TYR A 113 -2.74 7.44 3.89
CA TYR A 113 -2.31 8.53 4.75
C TYR A 113 -3.46 9.46 5.13
N ARG A 114 -4.23 9.96 4.16
CA ARG A 114 -5.34 10.88 4.44
C ARG A 114 -6.43 10.26 5.31
N ILE A 115 -6.77 9.00 5.06
CA ILE A 115 -7.78 8.27 5.86
C ILE A 115 -7.27 8.08 7.29
N ILE A 116 -6.01 7.70 7.48
CA ILE A 116 -5.44 7.61 8.84
C ILE A 116 -5.51 8.97 9.55
N CYS A 117 -5.17 10.07 8.88
CA CYS A 117 -5.28 11.41 9.45
C CYS A 117 -6.73 11.80 9.81
N GLU A 118 -7.72 11.37 9.02
CA GLU A 118 -9.14 11.63 9.27
C GLU A 118 -9.66 10.89 10.51
N TYR A 119 -9.19 9.66 10.74
CA TYR A 119 -9.60 8.80 11.86
C TYR A 119 -8.58 8.77 13.01
N GLN A 120 -7.65 9.73 13.04
CA GLN A 120 -6.65 9.81 14.08
C GLN A 120 -7.31 10.16 15.43
N GLY A 121 -7.02 9.38 16.47
CA GLY A 121 -7.60 9.58 17.80
C GLY A 121 -8.80 8.70 18.12
N GLU A 122 -9.26 7.88 17.15
CA GLU A 122 -10.27 6.82 17.35
C GLU A 122 -9.73 5.64 18.18
N LYS A 123 -8.48 5.69 18.64
CA LYS A 123 -7.83 4.69 19.49
C LYS A 123 -7.76 3.31 18.85
N LEU A 124 -7.62 3.27 17.52
CA LEU A 124 -7.55 2.05 16.75
C LEU A 124 -6.22 1.32 17.03
N ASN A 125 -6.30 0.02 17.29
CA ASN A 125 -5.13 -0.83 17.47
C ASN A 125 -4.72 -1.46 16.15
N GLN A 126 -4.43 -0.60 15.19
CA GLN A 126 -3.99 -0.97 13.84
C GLN A 126 -2.64 -0.32 13.56
N TYR A 127 -1.88 -0.93 12.65
CA TYR A 127 -0.57 -0.46 12.25
C TYR A 127 -0.53 -0.26 10.73
N VAL A 128 0.32 0.66 10.28
CA VAL A 128 0.57 0.89 8.85
C VAL A 128 2.08 0.79 8.59
N GLN A 129 2.45 0.18 7.46
CA GLN A 129 3.85 0.13 7.01
C GLN A 129 4.25 1.48 6.43
N PHE A 130 5.44 1.95 6.78
CA PHE A 130 6.14 3.01 6.07
C PHE A 130 7.30 2.40 5.28
N GLU A 131 7.45 2.81 4.02
CA GLU A 131 8.63 2.63 3.20
C GLU A 131 9.21 4.02 2.88
N VAL A 132 10.37 4.36 3.42
CA VAL A 132 11.02 5.66 3.19
C VAL A 132 12.27 5.46 2.36
N MET A 133 12.41 6.22 1.27
CA MET A 133 13.60 6.20 0.41
C MET A 133 14.36 7.53 0.49
N THR A 134 15.67 7.45 0.58
CA THR A 134 16.58 8.62 0.51
C THR A 134 17.50 8.47 -0.69
N GLY A 135 17.95 9.59 -1.29
CA GLY A 135 18.86 9.56 -2.43
C GLY A 135 18.21 9.12 -3.74
N VAL A 136 16.91 9.44 -3.91
CA VAL A 136 16.08 9.08 -5.07
C VAL A 136 15.52 10.30 -5.80
N GLU A 137 15.97 11.51 -5.43
CA GLU A 137 15.46 12.79 -5.92
C GLU A 137 15.58 12.89 -7.45
N GLY A 138 16.66 12.34 -8.02
CA GLY A 138 16.89 12.34 -9.48
C GLY A 138 15.95 11.44 -10.29
N ILE A 139 15.16 10.56 -9.66
CA ILE A 139 14.25 9.63 -10.33
C ILE A 139 12.83 9.65 -9.75
N ILE A 140 12.47 10.70 -8.99
CA ILE A 140 11.25 10.73 -8.18
C ILE A 140 9.98 10.55 -9.01
N GLU A 141 9.89 11.17 -10.19
CA GLU A 141 8.74 11.08 -11.09
C GLU A 141 8.56 9.66 -11.64
N ASN A 142 9.63 9.08 -12.20
CA ASN A 142 9.62 7.70 -12.72
C ASN A 142 9.30 6.69 -11.62
N LEU A 143 9.84 6.90 -10.43
CA LEU A 143 9.57 6.05 -9.27
C LEU A 143 8.08 6.13 -8.87
N ALA A 144 7.52 7.34 -8.82
CA ALA A 144 6.12 7.54 -8.49
C ALA A 144 5.20 6.89 -9.53
N GLU A 145 5.50 7.04 -10.83
CA GLU A 145 4.76 6.39 -11.90
C GLU A 145 4.80 4.86 -11.76
N ALA A 146 6.00 4.28 -11.64
CA ALA A 146 6.20 2.83 -11.54
C ALA A 146 5.51 2.20 -10.32
N ARG A 147 5.40 2.91 -9.20
CA ARG A 147 4.68 2.43 -8.01
C ARG A 147 3.16 2.45 -8.19
N ASN A 148 2.66 3.31 -9.06
CA ASN A 148 1.23 3.49 -9.28
C ASN A 148 0.65 2.58 -10.39
N THR A 149 1.44 1.86 -11.18
CA THR A 149 0.96 1.08 -12.35
C THR A 149 0.26 -0.27 -12.06
N SER A 150 -0.03 -0.62 -10.81
CA SER A 150 -0.70 -1.92 -10.54
C SER A 150 -2.13 -1.97 -11.09
N VAL A 151 -2.39 -2.96 -11.96
CA VAL A 151 -3.72 -3.30 -12.48
C VAL A 151 -4.59 -3.80 -11.31
N GLN A 152 -5.79 -3.24 -11.17
CA GLN A 152 -6.76 -3.72 -10.17
C GLN A 152 -7.30 -5.09 -10.60
N VAL A 153 -7.38 -6.01 -9.64
CA VAL A 153 -8.08 -7.29 -9.82
C VAL A 153 -9.58 -6.99 -9.98
N ASP A 154 -10.21 -7.59 -10.98
CA ASP A 154 -11.63 -7.37 -11.24
C ASP A 154 -12.54 -8.00 -10.15
N GLU A 155 -13.76 -7.46 -10.00
CA GLU A 155 -14.72 -7.90 -8.98
C GLU A 155 -15.17 -9.35 -9.15
N LYS A 156 -15.22 -9.86 -10.38
CA LYS A 156 -15.59 -11.25 -10.68
C LYS A 156 -14.51 -12.19 -10.19
N SER A 157 -13.23 -11.88 -10.39
CA SER A 157 -12.11 -12.63 -9.83
C SER A 157 -12.12 -12.65 -8.30
N MET A 158 -12.50 -11.53 -7.66
CA MET A 158 -12.64 -11.46 -6.21
C MET A 158 -13.85 -12.27 -5.70
N ALA A 159 -14.98 -12.23 -6.42
CA ALA A 159 -16.17 -13.02 -6.10
C ALA A 159 -15.91 -14.53 -6.22
N GLU A 160 -15.16 -14.93 -7.24
CA GLU A 160 -14.68 -16.30 -7.43
C GLU A 160 -13.78 -16.75 -6.27
N LEU A 161 -12.80 -15.93 -5.88
CA LEU A 161 -11.94 -16.23 -4.72
C LEU A 161 -12.76 -16.38 -3.43
N ALA A 162 -13.81 -15.57 -3.27
CA ALA A 162 -14.77 -15.64 -2.17
C ALA A 162 -15.82 -16.76 -2.31
N ARG A 163 -15.66 -17.68 -3.27
CA ARG A 163 -16.56 -18.83 -3.51
C ARG A 163 -18.02 -18.45 -3.80
N LYS A 164 -18.26 -17.22 -4.26
CA LYS A 164 -19.63 -16.75 -4.57
C LYS A 164 -20.23 -17.41 -5.80
N PHE A 165 -19.42 -18.05 -6.65
CA PHE A 165 -19.89 -18.77 -7.83
C PHE A 165 -20.10 -20.27 -7.59
N ASP A 166 -19.83 -20.79 -6.39
CA ASP A 166 -19.99 -22.22 -6.10
C ASP A 166 -21.40 -22.74 -6.42
N PRO A 167 -22.51 -22.05 -6.06
CA PRO A 167 -23.86 -22.49 -6.45
C PRO A 167 -24.09 -22.56 -7.97
N ILE A 168 -23.44 -21.67 -8.73
CA ILE A 168 -23.53 -21.66 -10.20
C ILE A 168 -22.69 -22.79 -10.78
N LYS A 169 -21.51 -23.05 -10.20
CA LYS A 169 -20.65 -24.14 -10.64
C LYS A 169 -21.30 -25.50 -10.41
N GLU A 170 -21.84 -25.72 -9.22
CA GLU A 170 -22.60 -26.94 -8.88
C GLU A 170 -23.77 -27.16 -9.84
N GLY A 171 -24.49 -26.10 -10.22
CA GLY A 171 -25.63 -26.20 -11.15
C GLY A 171 -25.24 -26.40 -12.62
N LEU A 172 -24.02 -26.07 -13.01
CA LEU A 172 -23.51 -26.21 -14.39
C LEU A 172 -22.54 -27.39 -14.53
N GLU A 173 -22.21 -28.06 -13.43
CA GLU A 173 -21.32 -29.22 -13.40
C GLU A 173 -21.88 -30.33 -14.30
N GLY A 174 -21.02 -30.89 -15.16
CA GLY A 174 -21.40 -31.91 -16.15
C GLY A 174 -21.95 -31.37 -17.48
N MET A 175 -22.07 -30.04 -17.66
CA MET A 175 -22.42 -29.46 -18.96
C MET A 175 -21.22 -29.48 -19.92
N PRO A 176 -21.40 -29.79 -21.22
CA PRO A 176 -20.29 -29.87 -22.20
C PRO A 176 -19.50 -28.57 -22.39
N PHE A 177 -20.04 -27.44 -21.92
CA PHE A 177 -19.43 -26.11 -22.05
C PHE A 177 -18.87 -25.59 -20.73
N PHE A 178 -18.98 -26.34 -19.63
CA PHE A 178 -18.61 -25.90 -18.29
C PHE A 178 -17.18 -25.37 -18.23
N ASP A 179 -16.24 -26.11 -18.83
CA ASP A 179 -14.82 -25.77 -18.82
C ASP A 179 -14.49 -24.51 -19.64
N ARG A 180 -15.39 -24.03 -20.50
CA ARG A 180 -15.20 -22.78 -21.25
C ARG A 180 -15.63 -21.53 -20.48
N ILE A 181 -16.22 -21.70 -19.30
CA ILE A 181 -16.67 -20.57 -18.49
C ILE A 181 -15.48 -20.05 -17.68
N ALA A 182 -14.97 -18.88 -18.07
CA ALA A 182 -13.97 -18.17 -17.27
C ALA A 182 -14.62 -17.57 -16.03
N PHE A 183 -14.16 -17.96 -14.84
CA PHE A 183 -14.58 -17.39 -13.55
C PHE A 183 -13.56 -16.39 -12.98
N LYS A 184 -12.33 -16.35 -13.52
CA LYS A 184 -11.26 -15.39 -13.15
C LYS A 184 -10.79 -14.56 -14.36
N GLN A 185 -10.14 -13.42 -14.08
CA GLN A 185 -9.46 -12.58 -15.05
C GLN A 185 -8.36 -13.39 -15.72
N ASN A 186 -8.25 -13.27 -17.04
CA ASN A 186 -7.24 -13.97 -17.83
C ASN A 186 -7.28 -15.50 -17.69
N GLN A 187 -8.39 -16.07 -17.20
CA GLN A 187 -8.59 -17.50 -17.24
C GLN A 187 -8.81 -17.90 -18.69
N VAL A 188 -7.86 -18.66 -19.23
CA VAL A 188 -7.98 -19.35 -20.51
C VAL A 188 -8.11 -20.82 -20.19
N SER A 189 -9.23 -21.42 -20.60
CA SER A 189 -9.48 -22.85 -20.49
C SER A 189 -9.90 -23.37 -21.85
N VAL A 190 -9.50 -24.61 -22.12
CA VAL A 190 -9.73 -25.28 -23.41
C VAL A 190 -10.47 -26.57 -23.11
N ASP A 191 -11.61 -26.78 -23.77
CA ASP A 191 -12.37 -28.01 -23.60
C ASP A 191 -11.70 -29.21 -24.30
N GLU A 192 -12.23 -30.40 -24.05
CA GLU A 192 -11.79 -31.67 -24.66
C GLU A 192 -11.93 -31.71 -26.20
N THR A 193 -12.60 -30.73 -26.81
CA THR A 193 -12.71 -30.54 -28.26
C THR A 193 -11.72 -29.51 -28.82
N GLY A 194 -10.87 -28.93 -27.96
CA GLY A 194 -9.87 -27.92 -28.35
C GLY A 194 -10.43 -26.52 -28.51
N LYS A 195 -11.66 -26.25 -28.04
CA LYS A 195 -12.28 -24.91 -28.11
C LYS A 195 -12.05 -24.13 -26.82
N THR A 196 -11.81 -22.83 -27.00
CA THR A 196 -11.71 -21.84 -25.93
C THR A 196 -13.08 -21.23 -25.62
#